data_AF-A0A0P8B004-F1
#
_entry.id   AF-A0A0P8B004-F1
#
_cell.length_a   1.000
_cell.length_b   1.000
_cell.length_c   1.000
_cell.angle_alpha   90.00
_cell.angle_beta   90.00
_cell.angle_gamma   90.00
#
_symmetry.space_group_name_H-M   'P 1'
#
loop_
_entity.id
_entity.type
_entity.pdbx_description
1 polymer ?
#
loop_
_entity_poly.entity_id
_entity_poly.type
_entity_poly.pdbx_seq_one_letter_code
_entity_poly.pdbx_strand_id
1 'polypeptide(L)'
;MKSILRLSACVLALLPCAPLAAQDDTDAPAEPRPEIIVTGRGLDPALSTGIYATTTLERETIIASPSGRIEDVLRNVAGFQQFRRSDSRAANPSAQGVTLRALGGNATSRALVLLDGVPVADPFFGYIPLSAIAPETLG
;
A
#
# COMPACT_ATOMS: atom_id res chain seq x y z
N MET A 1 -6.20 33.83 -49.97
CA MET A 1 -5.62 34.12 -48.65
C MET A 1 -6.53 33.70 -47.49
N LYS A 2 -7.82 34.08 -47.45
CA LYS A 2 -8.75 33.69 -46.36
C LYS A 2 -8.97 32.17 -46.21
N SER A 3 -8.99 31.39 -47.31
CA SER A 3 -9.13 29.92 -47.23
C SER A 3 -7.89 29.22 -46.66
N ILE A 4 -6.69 29.76 -46.91
CA ILE A 4 -5.42 29.21 -46.39
C ILE A 4 -5.33 29.44 -44.87
N LEU A 5 -5.77 30.63 -44.41
CA LEU A 5 -5.83 30.96 -42.99
C LEU A 5 -6.85 30.08 -42.23
N ARG A 6 -8.00 29.77 -42.86
CA ARG A 6 -9.01 28.88 -42.30
C ARG A 6 -8.53 27.43 -42.22
N LEU A 7 -7.84 26.94 -43.24
CA LEU A 7 -7.25 25.58 -43.22
C LEU A 7 -6.21 25.44 -42.11
N SER A 8 -5.35 26.46 -41.95
CA SER A 8 -4.31 26.48 -40.92
C SER A 8 -4.88 26.50 -39.50
N ALA A 9 -6.02 27.18 -39.28
CA ALA A 9 -6.70 27.22 -37.99
C ALA A 9 -7.32 25.86 -37.62
N CYS A 10 -7.87 25.13 -38.61
CA CYS A 10 -8.39 23.78 -38.39
C CYS A 10 -7.29 22.78 -38.02
N VAL A 11 -6.14 22.84 -38.69
CA VAL A 11 -4.99 21.97 -38.36
C VAL A 11 -4.45 22.27 -36.96
N LEU A 12 -4.36 23.55 -36.57
CA LEU A 12 -3.91 23.93 -35.23
C LEU A 12 -4.87 23.47 -34.12
N ALA A 13 -6.18 23.47 -34.39
CA ALA A 13 -7.20 23.02 -33.45
C ALA A 13 -7.24 21.49 -33.24
N LEU A 14 -6.66 20.70 -34.16
CA LEU A 14 -6.64 19.24 -34.09
C LEU A 14 -5.39 18.66 -33.37
N LEU A 15 -4.33 19.45 -33.21
CA LEU A 15 -3.11 19.07 -32.48
C LEU A 15 -3.32 18.57 -31.04
N PRO A 16 -4.21 19.16 -30.20
CA PRO A 16 -4.45 18.66 -28.85
C PRO A 16 -5.26 17.34 -28.78
N CYS A 17 -5.78 16.83 -29.91
CA CYS A 17 -6.50 15.53 -29.95
C CYS A 17 -5.59 14.32 -30.19
N ALA A 18 -4.28 14.52 -30.43
CA ALA A 18 -3.31 13.43 -30.59
C ALA A 18 -3.31 12.37 -29.45
N PRO A 19 -3.43 12.71 -28.15
CA PRO A 19 -3.45 11.69 -27.09
C PRO A 19 -4.72 10.83 -27.09
N LEU A 20 -5.83 11.28 -27.69
CA LEU A 20 -7.05 10.50 -27.82
C LEU A 20 -6.89 9.34 -28.84
N ALA A 21 -6.05 9.53 -29.86
CA ALA A 21 -5.72 8.51 -30.86
C ALA A 21 -4.63 7.52 -30.40
N ALA A 22 -3.99 7.78 -29.25
CA ALA A 22 -2.99 6.91 -28.65
C ALA A 22 -3.55 6.04 -27.52
N GLN A 23 -4.86 6.09 -27.29
CA GLN A 23 -5.53 5.18 -26.36
C GLN A 23 -5.61 3.81 -27.02
N ASP A 24 -5.02 2.80 -26.37
CA ASP A 24 -5.21 1.40 -26.78
C ASP A 24 -6.71 1.07 -26.73
N ASP A 25 -7.26 0.60 -27.85
CA ASP A 25 -8.65 0.17 -27.96
C ASP A 25 -8.92 -0.94 -26.94
N THR A 26 -9.68 -0.62 -25.89
CA THR A 26 -10.06 -1.58 -24.84
C THR A 26 -10.96 -2.71 -25.37
N ASP A 27 -11.53 -2.53 -26.57
CA ASP A 27 -12.47 -3.44 -27.25
C ASP A 27 -11.88 -4.13 -28.50
N ALA A 28 -10.61 -3.88 -28.85
CA ALA A 28 -9.94 -4.63 -29.90
C ALA A 28 -9.74 -6.10 -29.43
N PRO A 29 -9.84 -7.10 -30.32
CA PRO A 29 -9.53 -8.48 -29.95
C PRO A 29 -8.14 -8.52 -29.35
N ALA A 30 -8.05 -8.82 -28.05
CA ALA A 30 -6.79 -8.86 -27.36
C ALA A 30 -5.89 -9.87 -28.07
N GLU A 31 -4.87 -9.38 -28.80
CA GLU A 31 -3.73 -10.19 -29.21
C GLU A 31 -3.31 -11.03 -28.00
N PRO A 32 -3.08 -12.35 -28.15
CA PRO A 32 -2.76 -13.22 -27.02
C PRO A 32 -1.53 -12.67 -26.32
N ARG A 33 -1.75 -12.00 -25.19
CA ARG A 33 -0.66 -11.45 -24.38
C ARG A 33 0.22 -12.63 -23.97
N PRO A 34 1.55 -12.54 -24.17
CA PRO A 34 2.43 -13.62 -23.78
C PRO A 34 2.23 -13.93 -22.30
N GLU A 35 2.02 -15.21 -21.98
CA GLU A 35 1.88 -15.68 -20.60
C GLU A 35 3.18 -15.41 -19.84
N ILE A 36 3.12 -14.53 -18.84
CA ILE A 36 4.29 -14.21 -18.00
C ILE A 36 4.34 -15.23 -16.87
N ILE A 37 5.19 -16.25 -17.02
CA ILE A 37 5.48 -17.22 -15.97
C ILE A 37 6.59 -16.67 -15.07
N VAL A 38 6.24 -16.25 -13.85
CA VAL A 38 7.21 -15.83 -12.85
C VAL A 38 7.76 -17.07 -12.13
N THR A 39 8.95 -17.53 -12.52
CA THR A 39 9.63 -18.67 -11.88
C THR A 39 10.51 -18.27 -10.68
N GLY A 40 10.69 -16.98 -10.44
CA GLY A 40 11.49 -16.46 -9.33
C GLY A 40 10.80 -16.74 -8.00
N ARG A 41 11.49 -17.42 -7.09
CA ARG A 41 11.09 -17.53 -5.68
C ARG A 41 12.03 -16.71 -4.81
N GLY A 42 11.52 -16.19 -3.69
CA GLY A 42 12.37 -15.60 -2.67
C GLY A 42 13.42 -16.59 -2.17
N LEU A 43 14.59 -16.07 -1.78
CA LEU A 43 15.61 -16.88 -1.12
C LEU A 43 15.06 -17.43 0.20
N ASP A 44 15.53 -18.63 0.55
CA ASP A 44 15.19 -19.20 1.86
C ASP A 44 15.72 -18.28 2.97
N PRO A 45 14.99 -18.15 4.10
CA PRO A 45 15.42 -17.30 5.20
C PRO A 45 16.85 -17.64 5.64
N ALA A 46 17.68 -16.61 5.82
CA ALA A 46 19.04 -16.83 6.32
C ALA A 46 19.00 -17.51 7.70
N LEU A 47 19.97 -18.38 8.01
CA LEU A 47 20.07 -19.03 9.32
C LEU A 47 20.11 -18.02 10.49
N SER A 48 20.67 -16.83 10.25
CA SER A 48 20.70 -15.74 11.22
C SER A 48 19.32 -15.19 11.57
N THR A 49 18.30 -15.42 10.73
CA THR A 49 16.93 -14.92 10.96
C THR A 49 16.36 -15.44 12.27
N GLY A 50 16.68 -16.69 12.64
CA GLY A 50 16.24 -17.30 13.90
C GLY A 50 16.82 -16.67 15.16
N ILE A 51 17.84 -15.81 15.04
CA ILE A 51 18.46 -15.11 16.17
C ILE A 51 17.62 -13.87 16.57
N TYR A 52 16.82 -13.33 15.64
CA TYR A 52 15.99 -12.17 15.92
C TYR A 52 14.78 -12.54 16.78
N ALA A 53 14.46 -11.68 17.74
CA ALA A 53 13.23 -11.79 18.52
C ALA A 53 12.02 -11.55 17.59
N THR A 54 11.31 -12.62 17.27
CA THR A 54 10.15 -12.62 16.36
C THR A 54 8.91 -13.11 17.13
N THR A 55 7.77 -12.48 16.87
CA THR A 55 6.46 -12.91 17.37
C THR A 55 5.58 -13.22 16.16
N THR A 56 5.12 -14.46 16.06
CA THR A 56 4.13 -14.87 15.06
C THR A 56 2.75 -14.80 15.69
N LEU A 57 1.81 -14.17 14.99
CA LEU A 57 0.41 -14.13 15.37
C LEU A 57 -0.37 -15.04 14.43
N GLU A 58 -0.93 -16.12 14.97
CA GLU A 58 -1.74 -17.06 14.20
C GLU A 58 -3.10 -16.44 13.82
N ARG A 59 -3.70 -16.93 12.72
CA ARG A 59 -4.95 -16.41 12.18
C ARG A 59 -6.07 -16.37 13.23
N GLU A 60 -6.19 -17.41 14.05
CA GLU A 60 -7.18 -17.51 15.12
C GLU A 60 -7.04 -16.36 16.12
N THR A 61 -5.80 -15.96 16.43
CA THR A 61 -5.53 -14.83 17.32
C THR A 61 -5.90 -13.50 16.67
N ILE A 62 -5.62 -13.35 15.38
CA ILE A 62 -5.92 -12.15 14.60
C ILE A 62 -7.44 -11.92 14.53
N ILE A 63 -8.22 -12.96 14.19
CA ILE A 63 -9.67 -12.84 14.02
C ILE A 63 -10.45 -12.88 15.35
N ALA A 64 -9.84 -13.33 16.44
CA ALA A 64 -10.47 -13.35 17.76
C ALA A 64 -10.60 -11.96 18.43
N SER A 65 -10.02 -10.91 17.82
CA SER A 65 -10.11 -9.55 18.35
C SER A 65 -11.58 -9.08 18.41
N PRO A 66 -12.11 -8.72 19.60
CA PRO A 66 -13.51 -8.27 19.73
C PRO A 66 -13.84 -7.01 18.94
N SER A 67 -12.82 -6.20 18.63
CA SER A 67 -12.98 -4.96 17.88
C SER A 67 -12.97 -5.16 16.37
N GLY A 68 -12.57 -6.34 15.89
CA GLY A 68 -12.34 -6.63 14.47
C GLY A 68 -11.21 -5.81 13.86
N ARG A 69 -10.27 -5.30 14.69
CA ARG A 69 -9.22 -4.37 14.25
C ARG A 69 -7.82 -4.91 14.52
N ILE A 70 -6.93 -4.74 13.54
CA ILE A 70 -5.56 -5.24 13.62
C ILE A 70 -4.75 -4.53 14.70
N GLU A 71 -5.02 -3.24 14.93
CA GLU A 71 -4.27 -2.43 15.89
C GLU A 71 -4.48 -2.86 17.34
N ASP A 72 -5.59 -3.53 17.64
CA ASP A 72 -5.88 -4.08 18.97
C ASP A 72 -5.17 -5.42 19.18
N VAL A 73 -5.06 -6.23 18.12
CA VAL A 73 -4.22 -7.44 18.13
C VAL A 73 -2.76 -7.06 18.36
N LEU A 74 -2.25 -6.10 17.58
CA LEU A 74 -0.85 -5.66 17.65
C LEU A 74 -0.50 -4.98 18.98
N ARG A 75 -1.47 -4.31 19.64
CA ARG A 75 -1.26 -3.69 20.96
C ARG A 75 -0.86 -4.71 22.04
N ASN A 76 -1.19 -5.98 21.86
CA ASN A 76 -0.83 -7.05 22.79
C ASN A 76 0.61 -7.56 22.58
N VAL A 77 1.30 -7.14 21.53
CA VAL A 77 2.68 -7.56 21.23
C VAL A 77 3.68 -6.70 22.00
N ALA A 78 4.55 -7.35 22.77
CA ALA A 78 5.60 -6.67 23.52
C ALA A 78 6.52 -5.85 22.59
N GLY A 79 6.76 -4.59 22.96
CA GLY A 79 7.62 -3.68 22.20
C GLY A 79 6.95 -3.05 20.98
N PHE A 80 5.69 -3.36 20.66
CA PHE A 80 4.89 -2.60 19.70
C PHE A 80 4.08 -1.53 20.42
N GLN A 81 4.12 -0.29 19.94
CA GLN A 81 3.29 0.79 20.49
C GLN A 81 2.77 1.70 19.39
N GLN A 82 1.55 2.20 19.56
CA GLN A 82 1.01 3.29 18.76
C GLN A 82 1.40 4.63 19.36
N PHE A 83 1.66 5.63 18.53
CA PHE A 83 2.00 6.99 18.96
C PHE A 83 0.92 7.60 19.87
N ARG A 84 -0.36 7.29 19.60
CA ARG A 84 -1.49 7.71 20.42
C ARG A 84 -2.25 6.53 20.99
N ARG A 85 -3.02 6.80 22.04
CA ARG A 85 -3.97 5.83 22.62
C ARG A 85 -5.26 5.72 21.81
N SER A 86 -5.68 6.82 21.18
CA SER A 86 -6.85 6.85 20.30
C SER A 86 -6.65 5.89 19.13
N ASP A 87 -7.67 5.07 18.87
CA ASP A 87 -7.67 4.13 17.75
C ASP A 87 -7.91 4.83 16.41
N SER A 88 -7.80 4.07 15.31
CA SER A 88 -7.95 4.59 13.95
C SER A 88 -9.34 5.12 13.62
N ARG A 89 -10.36 4.79 14.43
CA ARG A 89 -11.75 5.22 14.20
C ARG A 89 -12.00 6.66 14.61
N ALA A 90 -11.29 7.13 15.64
CA ALA A 90 -11.47 8.46 16.20
C ALA A 90 -10.25 9.37 16.00
N ALA A 91 -9.08 8.82 15.67
CA ALA A 91 -7.88 9.60 15.40
C ALA A 91 -7.84 10.16 13.97
N ASN A 92 -7.15 11.29 13.80
CA ASN A 92 -6.76 11.73 12.46
C ASN A 92 -5.80 10.70 11.85
N PRO A 93 -5.95 10.31 10.56
CA PRO A 93 -5.09 9.32 9.91
C PRO A 93 -3.58 9.62 10.05
N SER A 94 -3.18 10.89 9.92
CA SER A 94 -1.77 11.31 10.05
C SER A 94 -1.18 11.13 11.45
N ALA A 95 -2.01 10.83 12.46
CA ALA A 95 -1.57 10.55 13.82
C ALA A 95 -1.32 9.06 14.09
N GLN A 96 -1.52 8.19 13.09
CA GLN A 96 -1.36 6.73 13.17
C GLN A 96 0.09 6.29 12.97
N GLY A 97 0.97 6.74 13.87
CA GLY A 97 2.35 6.26 13.93
C GLY A 97 2.46 4.98 14.75
N VAL A 98 3.28 4.03 14.30
CA VAL A 98 3.66 2.86 15.11
C VAL A 98 5.16 2.86 15.38
N THR A 99 5.52 2.31 16.54
CA THR A 99 6.87 2.22 17.06
C THR A 99 7.13 0.76 17.41
N LEU A 100 8.36 0.31 17.17
CA LEU A 100 8.78 -1.04 17.51
C LEU A 100 10.10 -0.95 18.27
N ARG A 101 10.20 -1.61 19.43
CA ARG A 101 11.38 -1.56 20.32
C ARG A 101 11.76 -0.13 20.73
N ALA A 102 10.74 0.71 20.96
CA ALA A 102 10.88 2.14 21.27
C ALA A 102 11.61 2.97 20.18
N LEU A 103 11.72 2.45 18.96
CA LEU A 103 12.22 3.20 17.81
C LEU A 103 11.07 3.89 17.09
N GLY A 104 11.12 5.23 17.05
CA GLY A 104 9.99 6.07 16.64
C GLY A 104 9.20 6.54 17.86
N GLY A 105 8.87 7.83 17.91
CA GLY A 105 8.20 8.45 19.06
C GLY A 105 7.36 9.66 18.64
N ASN A 106 6.99 9.71 17.37
CA ASN A 106 6.25 10.79 16.73
C ASN A 106 5.10 10.20 15.90
N ALA A 107 4.28 11.09 15.33
CA ALA A 107 3.12 10.71 14.52
C ALA A 107 3.50 9.93 13.26
N THR A 108 4.68 10.16 12.70
CA THR A 108 5.25 9.40 11.59
C THR A 108 5.84 8.08 12.10
N SER A 109 5.48 6.95 11.50
CA SER A 109 6.06 5.67 11.87
C SER A 109 7.53 5.57 11.44
N ARG A 110 8.34 4.93 12.29
CA ARG A 110 9.71 4.51 11.97
C ARG A 110 9.88 2.99 11.96
N ALA A 111 8.78 2.25 12.08
CA ALA A 111 8.78 0.82 11.89
C ALA A 111 8.38 0.51 10.44
N LEU A 112 9.10 -0.41 9.81
CA LEU A 112 8.71 -0.94 8.52
C LEU A 112 7.49 -1.84 8.72
N VAL A 113 6.38 -1.50 8.07
CA VAL A 113 5.17 -2.33 8.02
C VAL A 113 4.95 -2.75 6.59
N LEU A 114 4.85 -4.06 6.37
CA LEU A 114 4.65 -4.67 5.07
C LEU A 114 3.32 -5.43 5.07
N LEU A 115 2.58 -5.34 3.97
CA LEU A 115 1.50 -6.25 3.63
C LEU A 115 1.94 -7.00 2.38
N ASP A 116 2.08 -8.33 2.49
CA ASP A 116 2.55 -9.20 1.41
C ASP A 116 3.89 -8.72 0.78
N GLY A 117 4.78 -8.21 1.62
CA GLY A 117 6.09 -7.69 1.20
C GLY A 117 6.08 -6.25 0.68
N VAL A 118 4.92 -5.60 0.56
CA VAL A 118 4.79 -4.22 0.07
C VAL A 118 4.67 -3.25 1.25
N PRO A 119 5.47 -2.16 1.31
CA PRO A 119 5.33 -1.14 2.32
C PRO A 119 3.94 -0.48 2.28
N VAL A 120 3.26 -0.45 3.43
CA VAL A 120 1.91 0.16 3.55
C VAL A 120 1.93 1.57 4.14
N ALA A 121 3.10 2.05 4.55
CA ALA A 121 3.22 3.41 5.08
C ALA A 121 2.85 4.44 4.01
N ASP A 122 2.09 5.46 4.41
CA ASP A 122 1.78 6.58 3.53
C ASP A 122 3.07 7.24 3.02
N PRO A 123 3.22 7.47 1.70
CA PRO A 123 4.48 7.91 1.12
C PRO A 123 4.86 9.37 1.47
N PHE A 124 3.94 10.17 2.00
CA PHE A 124 4.18 11.58 2.29
C PHE A 124 4.38 11.81 3.80
N PHE A 125 3.47 11.32 4.62
CA PHE A 125 3.44 11.56 6.06
C PHE A 125 3.97 10.38 6.87
N GLY A 126 4.09 9.20 6.27
CA GLY A 126 4.64 7.99 6.88
C GLY A 126 3.79 7.44 8.03
N TYR A 127 2.50 7.73 8.07
CA TYR A 127 1.57 7.06 8.99
C TYR A 127 1.22 5.67 8.44
N ILE A 128 0.79 4.77 9.31
CA ILE A 128 0.32 3.42 8.93
C ILE A 128 -1.21 3.43 8.90
N PRO A 129 -1.86 3.12 7.76
CA PRO A 129 -3.30 3.07 7.66
C PRO A 129 -3.85 1.76 8.26
N LEU A 130 -3.78 1.60 9.58
CA LEU A 130 -4.19 0.36 10.27
C LEU A 130 -5.66 0.00 9.98
N SER A 131 -6.52 0.99 9.82
CA SER A 131 -7.93 0.79 9.44
C SER A 131 -8.15 0.20 8.04
N ALA A 132 -7.16 0.29 7.15
CA ALA A 132 -7.21 -0.30 5.81
C ALA A 132 -6.78 -1.77 5.78
N ILE A 133 -6.25 -2.29 6.89
CA ILE A 133 -5.78 -3.67 7.01
C ILE A 133 -6.89 -4.47 7.72
N ALA A 134 -7.69 -5.16 6.92
CA ALA A 134 -8.80 -5.98 7.41
C ALA A 134 -8.27 -7.30 8.01
N PRO A 135 -8.45 -7.59 9.31
CA PRO A 135 -7.93 -8.80 9.95
C PRO A 135 -8.39 -10.10 9.29
N GLU A 136 -9.62 -10.14 8.77
CA GLU A 136 -10.22 -11.29 8.09
C GLU A 136 -9.53 -11.67 6.77
N THR A 137 -8.77 -10.75 6.18
CA THR A 137 -8.00 -11.00 4.94
C THR A 137 -6.58 -11.48 5.21
N LEU A 138 -6.15 -11.57 6.47
CA LEU A 138 -4.78 -11.94 6.85
C LEU A 138 -4.67 -13.42 7.23
N GLY A 139 -3.87 -14.19 6.50
CA GLY A 139 -3.55 -15.61 6.78
C GLY A 139 -3.98 -16.58 5.69
#